data_AF-A0A3D1YW64-F1
#
_entry.id   AF-A0A3D1YW64-F1
#
_cell.length_a   1.000
_cell.length_b   1.000
_cell.length_c   1.000
_cell.angle_alpha   90.00
_cell.angle_beta   90.00
_cell.angle_gamma   90.00
#
_symmetry.space_group_name_H-M   'P 1'
#
loop_
_entity.id
_entity.type
_entity.pdbx_description
1 polymer ?
#
loop_
_entity_poly.entity_id
_entity_poly.type
_entity_poly.pdbx_seq_one_letter_code
_entity_poly.pdbx_strand_id
1 'polypeptide(L)'
;MAIMIVLIVGAFTVLLLPASASSSASVGGYTLSFVGPVVYNDDGTSTWNYSLKWDGNDPMLSHFIIEVGTCAKIVGYSTSGAEKVEIGHDNKTDITGIKWEFNDFPANDGVAFSFTLDGHYGAGQVGFGAKAGGNANVGAITGPSLSCDVVIDGPEDGGEDGDDEDNDDGEEEDG
;
A
#
# COMPACT_ATOMS: atom_id res chain seq x y z
N MET A 1 -39.32 -8.36 -50.46
CA MET A 1 -38.46 -7.40 -49.74
C MET A 1 -38.12 -8.05 -48.41
N ALA A 2 -36.95 -8.67 -48.29
CA ALA A 2 -36.55 -9.42 -47.09
C ALA A 2 -35.72 -8.52 -46.18
N ILE A 3 -36.15 -8.37 -44.93
CA ILE A 3 -35.49 -7.56 -43.90
C ILE A 3 -34.42 -8.43 -43.25
N MET A 4 -33.15 -8.07 -43.44
CA MET A 4 -32.00 -8.72 -42.83
C MET A 4 -31.71 -8.05 -41.48
N ILE A 5 -31.97 -8.76 -40.38
CA ILE A 5 -31.69 -8.28 -39.02
C ILE A 5 -30.24 -8.63 -38.70
N VAL A 6 -29.39 -7.62 -38.56
CA VAL A 6 -28.00 -7.76 -38.10
C VAL A 6 -28.00 -7.75 -36.57
N LEU A 7 -27.67 -8.89 -35.96
CA LEU A 7 -27.46 -9.01 -34.52
C LEU A 7 -26.00 -8.67 -34.21
N ILE A 8 -25.77 -7.48 -33.63
CA ILE A 8 -24.47 -7.12 -33.06
C ILE A 8 -24.41 -7.74 -31.66
N VAL A 9 -23.69 -8.86 -31.53
CA VAL A 9 -23.34 -9.43 -30.23
C VAL A 9 -22.13 -8.67 -29.71
N GLY A 10 -22.38 -7.60 -28.94
CA GLY A 10 -21.31 -6.87 -28.27
C GLY A 10 -20.67 -7.73 -27.18
N ALA A 11 -19.39 -8.09 -27.35
CA ALA A 11 -18.60 -8.74 -26.33
C ALA A 11 -18.33 -7.72 -25.20
N PHE A 12 -19.07 -7.85 -24.10
CA PHE A 12 -18.88 -7.02 -22.91
C PHE A 12 -17.73 -7.60 -22.09
N THR A 13 -16.51 -7.09 -22.30
CA THR A 13 -15.33 -7.50 -21.53
C THR A 13 -15.43 -6.92 -20.12
N VAL A 14 -15.75 -7.76 -19.13
CA VAL A 14 -15.73 -7.36 -17.72
C VAL A 14 -14.27 -7.20 -17.29
N LEU A 15 -13.85 -5.96 -17.06
CA LEU A 15 -12.53 -5.66 -16.50
C LEU A 15 -12.49 -6.09 -15.03
N LEU A 16 -11.82 -7.21 -14.74
CA LEU A 16 -11.57 -7.68 -13.38
C LEU A 16 -10.41 -6.86 -12.78
N LEU A 17 -10.74 -5.82 -12.02
CA LEU A 17 -9.72 -5.12 -11.23
C LEU A 17 -9.25 -6.03 -10.09
N PRO A 18 -7.93 -6.13 -9.82
CA PRO A 18 -7.43 -6.87 -8.68
C PRO A 18 -7.94 -6.20 -7.40
N ALA A 19 -8.86 -6.87 -6.71
CA ALA A 19 -9.29 -6.44 -5.38
C ALA A 19 -8.07 -6.57 -4.45
N SER A 20 -7.52 -5.44 -4.01
CA SER A 20 -6.57 -5.44 -2.90
C SER A 20 -7.28 -6.04 -1.69
N ALA A 21 -6.87 -7.23 -1.28
CA ALA A 21 -7.50 -7.90 -0.14
C ALA A 21 -7.15 -7.13 1.15
N SER A 22 -8.16 -6.56 1.79
CA SER A 22 -8.05 -6.16 3.19
C SER A 22 -7.67 -7.39 4.02
N SER A 23 -6.74 -7.22 4.96
CA SER A 23 -6.32 -8.29 5.86
C SER A 23 -6.39 -7.82 7.30
N SER A 24 -6.51 -8.76 8.23
CA SER A 24 -6.49 -8.47 9.66
C SER A 24 -5.75 -9.57 10.41
N ALA A 25 -5.07 -9.19 11.48
CA ALA A 25 -4.32 -10.08 12.35
C ALA A 25 -4.45 -9.63 13.81
N SER A 26 -4.55 -10.59 14.73
CA SER A 26 -4.68 -10.31 16.15
C SER A 26 -3.54 -10.93 16.97
N VAL A 27 -2.96 -10.15 17.87
CA VAL A 27 -1.89 -10.57 18.79
C VAL A 27 -2.12 -9.94 20.15
N GLY A 28 -2.10 -10.73 21.24
CA GLY A 28 -2.14 -10.23 22.61
C GLY A 28 -3.28 -9.25 22.95
N GLY A 29 -4.48 -9.41 22.38
CA GLY A 29 -5.61 -8.50 22.60
C GLY A 29 -5.67 -7.28 21.67
N TYR A 30 -4.74 -7.18 20.72
CA TYR A 30 -4.69 -6.13 19.70
C TYR A 30 -5.01 -6.71 18.33
N THR A 31 -5.86 -6.03 17.57
CA THR A 31 -6.23 -6.40 16.20
C THR A 31 -5.80 -5.30 15.25
N LEU A 32 -4.88 -5.63 14.34
CA LEU A 32 -4.44 -4.76 13.28
C LEU A 32 -5.16 -5.14 11.98
N SER A 33 -5.73 -4.15 11.30
CA SER A 33 -6.37 -4.31 10.00
C SER A 33 -5.67 -3.44 8.96
N PHE A 34 -5.27 -4.03 7.84
CA PHE A 34 -4.89 -3.27 6.66
C PHE A 34 -6.16 -2.76 5.98
N VAL A 35 -6.31 -1.44 5.89
CA VAL A 35 -7.56 -0.80 5.47
C VAL A 35 -7.71 -0.84 3.94
N GLY A 36 -6.59 -0.78 3.21
CA GLY A 36 -6.55 -0.89 1.74
C GLY A 36 -7.38 0.16 0.97
N PRO A 37 -7.23 0.21 -0.37
CA PRO A 37 -6.04 -0.20 -1.12
C PRO A 37 -4.81 0.64 -0.74
N VAL A 38 -3.62 0.24 -1.22
CA VAL A 38 -2.43 1.11 -1.19
C VAL A 38 -2.73 2.33 -2.07
N VAL A 39 -2.34 3.52 -1.60
CA VAL A 39 -2.45 4.73 -2.41
C VAL A 39 -1.09 4.98 -3.06
N TYR A 40 -0.98 4.69 -4.36
CA TYR A 40 0.18 5.05 -5.17
C TYR A 40 0.02 6.49 -5.65
N ASN A 41 0.87 7.39 -5.17
CA ASN A 41 0.78 8.82 -5.44
C ASN A 41 1.52 9.16 -6.75
N ASP A 42 1.08 10.24 -7.43
CA ASP A 42 1.67 10.72 -8.69
C ASP A 42 3.14 11.17 -8.53
N ASP A 43 3.59 11.44 -7.31
CA ASP A 43 4.98 11.83 -7.00
C ASP A 43 5.93 10.63 -6.83
N GLY A 44 5.46 9.41 -7.12
CA GLY A 44 6.24 8.18 -6.99
C GLY A 44 6.26 7.59 -5.58
N THR A 45 5.53 8.16 -4.61
CA THR A 45 5.44 7.64 -3.25
C THR A 45 4.23 6.71 -3.06
N SER A 46 4.23 5.86 -2.02
CA SER A 46 3.07 5.02 -1.67
C SER A 46 2.64 5.19 -0.23
N THR A 47 1.33 5.37 0.00
CA THR A 47 0.74 5.54 1.34
C THR A 47 -0.01 4.29 1.77
N TRP A 48 0.33 3.82 2.97
CA TRP A 48 -0.20 2.61 3.60
C TRP A 48 -1.09 2.99 4.77
N ASN A 49 -2.27 2.38 4.86
CA ASN A 49 -3.29 2.72 5.87
C ASN A 49 -3.69 1.48 6.68
N TYR A 50 -3.69 1.63 8.00
CA TYR A 50 -4.03 0.59 8.96
C TYR A 50 -5.02 1.10 10.01
N SER A 51 -5.70 0.17 10.67
CA SER A 51 -6.51 0.43 11.86
C SER A 51 -6.12 -0.55 12.95
N LEU A 52 -5.70 -0.05 14.11
CA LEU A 52 -5.33 -0.87 15.27
C LEU A 52 -6.39 -0.71 16.35
N LYS A 53 -6.92 -1.82 16.84
CA LYS A 53 -7.90 -1.87 17.93
C LYS A 53 -7.35 -2.67 19.10
N TRP A 54 -7.47 -2.12 20.30
CA TRP A 54 -7.25 -2.84 21.56
C TRP A 54 -8.59 -3.30 22.13
N ASP A 55 -8.67 -4.50 22.71
CA ASP A 55 -9.89 -5.05 23.30
C ASP A 55 -10.28 -4.42 24.67
N GLY A 56 -9.40 -3.60 25.26
CA GLY A 56 -9.61 -2.92 26.54
C GLY A 56 -9.18 -3.73 27.76
N ASN A 57 -8.60 -4.92 27.58
CA ASN A 57 -8.04 -5.70 28.69
C ASN A 57 -6.62 -5.26 29.00
N ASP A 58 -6.30 -5.06 30.29
CA ASP A 58 -4.94 -4.71 30.71
C ASP A 58 -3.90 -5.77 30.27
N PRO A 59 -2.66 -5.34 29.96
CA PRO A 59 -2.18 -3.96 29.99
C PRO A 59 -2.56 -3.16 28.72
N MET A 60 -2.78 -1.85 28.88
CA MET A 60 -2.96 -0.92 27.76
C MET A 60 -1.74 -0.87 26.83
N LEU A 61 -2.00 -0.69 25.53
CA LEU A 61 -0.97 -0.54 24.51
C LEU A 61 -0.04 0.64 24.84
N SER A 62 1.27 0.39 24.78
CA SER A 62 2.29 1.43 24.96
C SER A 62 3.14 1.65 23.72
N HIS A 63 3.31 0.63 22.88
CA HIS A 63 4.03 0.76 21.61
C HIS A 63 3.38 -0.09 20.53
N PHE A 64 3.33 0.45 19.33
CA PHE A 64 2.95 -0.24 18.11
C PHE A 64 4.05 -0.06 17.07
N ILE A 65 4.45 -1.12 16.38
CA ILE A 65 5.46 -1.06 15.31
C ILE A 65 4.99 -1.86 14.10
N ILE A 66 5.25 -1.34 12.90
CA ILE A 66 5.08 -2.07 11.63
C ILE A 66 6.44 -2.12 10.93
N GLU A 67 6.78 -3.30 10.41
CA GLU A 67 8.01 -3.54 9.67
C GLU A 67 8.01 -2.81 8.31
N VAL A 68 9.16 -2.25 7.95
CA VAL A 68 9.42 -1.61 6.66
C VAL A 68 10.77 -2.11 6.16
N GLY A 69 10.83 -2.53 4.89
CA GLY A 69 12.06 -3.02 4.27
C GLY A 69 13.18 -1.97 4.28
N THR A 70 14.43 -2.41 4.40
CA THR A 70 15.61 -1.52 4.52
C THR A 70 15.87 -0.63 3.29
N CYS A 71 15.28 -0.98 2.15
CA CYS A 71 15.33 -0.24 0.90
C CYS A 71 14.26 0.85 0.78
N ALA A 72 13.29 0.88 1.69
CA ALA A 72 12.25 1.88 1.71
C ALA A 72 12.54 2.94 2.78
N LYS A 73 12.34 4.20 2.41
CA LYS A 73 12.43 5.32 3.34
C LYS A 73 11.04 5.86 3.62
N ILE A 74 10.73 5.99 4.89
CA ILE A 74 9.51 6.66 5.32
C ILE A 74 9.69 8.17 5.12
N VAL A 75 8.81 8.77 4.31
CA VAL A 75 8.80 10.20 3.96
C VAL A 75 7.62 10.96 4.57
N GLY A 76 6.61 10.25 5.09
CA GLY A 76 5.48 10.83 5.81
C GLY A 76 4.82 9.81 6.73
N TYR A 77 4.13 10.28 7.78
CA TYR A 77 3.38 9.42 8.71
C TYR A 77 2.35 10.20 9.53
N SER A 78 1.33 9.50 10.01
CA SER A 78 0.39 10.02 11.00
C SER A 78 0.97 9.94 12.42
N THR A 79 0.56 10.84 13.31
CA THR A 79 0.86 10.71 14.74
C THR A 79 -0.19 9.88 15.47
N SER A 80 -1.46 9.97 15.07
CA SER A 80 -2.55 9.12 15.57
C SER A 80 -2.68 9.09 17.10
N GLY A 81 -2.41 10.23 17.76
CA GLY A 81 -2.42 10.34 19.21
C GLY A 81 -1.16 9.80 19.92
N ALA A 82 -0.18 9.28 19.18
CA ALA A 82 1.11 8.90 19.72
C ALA A 82 1.86 10.14 20.23
N GLU A 83 2.53 9.98 21.37
CA GLU A 83 3.41 11.00 21.93
C GLU A 83 4.71 11.12 21.16
N LYS A 84 5.12 9.99 20.57
CA LYS A 84 6.37 9.87 19.85
C LYS A 84 6.24 8.87 18.72
N VAL A 85 6.90 9.18 17.61
CA VAL A 85 7.08 8.27 16.49
C VAL A 85 8.57 8.11 16.24
N GLU A 86 9.04 6.88 16.14
CA GLU A 86 10.42 6.52 15.89
C GLU A 86 10.53 5.67 14.63
N ILE A 87 11.60 5.88 13.86
CA ILE A 87 11.96 5.05 12.72
C ILE A 87 13.26 4.35 13.06
N GLY A 88 13.28 3.02 12.96
CA GLY A 88 14.46 2.23 13.25
C GLY A 88 14.14 0.83 13.76
N HIS A 89 15.13 0.24 14.43
CA HIS A 89 15.07 -1.11 14.96
C HIS A 89 14.56 -1.13 16.40
N ASP A 90 13.53 -1.94 16.69
CA ASP A 90 13.04 -2.16 18.06
C ASP A 90 13.59 -3.47 18.64
N ASN A 91 14.55 -3.34 19.55
CA ASN A 91 15.26 -4.47 20.18
C ASN A 91 14.37 -5.49 20.90
N LYS A 92 13.11 -5.18 21.23
CA LYS A 92 12.22 -6.12 21.92
C LYS A 92 11.40 -6.97 20.96
N THR A 93 11.11 -6.45 19.78
CA THR A 93 10.32 -7.15 18.74
C THR A 93 11.18 -7.68 17.61
N ASP A 94 12.44 -7.24 17.52
CA ASP A 94 13.36 -7.52 16.40
C ASP A 94 12.84 -6.97 15.05
N ILE A 95 11.89 -6.04 15.10
CA ILE A 95 11.29 -5.42 13.91
C ILE A 95 12.02 -4.11 13.60
N THR A 96 12.35 -3.90 12.32
CA THR A 96 12.84 -2.63 11.80
C THR A 96 11.74 -1.95 11.01
N GLY A 97 11.37 -0.73 11.38
CA GLY A 97 10.31 0.00 10.69
C GLY A 97 9.88 1.26 11.42
N ILE A 98 8.57 1.51 11.45
CA ILE A 98 7.97 2.68 12.10
C ILE A 98 7.25 2.29 13.38
N LYS A 99 7.56 2.98 14.47
CA LYS A 99 7.05 2.71 15.81
C LYS A 99 6.35 3.95 16.38
N TRP A 100 5.13 3.76 16.89
CA TRP A 100 4.36 4.75 17.64
C TRP A 100 4.36 4.41 19.13
N GLU A 101 4.54 5.41 19.98
CA GLU A 101 4.56 5.28 21.45
C GLU A 101 3.39 6.07 22.07
N PHE A 102 2.73 5.46 23.05
CA PHE A 102 1.50 5.98 23.66
C PHE A 102 1.58 5.95 25.18
N ASN A 103 1.08 7.01 25.83
CA ASN A 103 0.72 6.99 27.26
C ASN A 103 -0.77 6.76 27.49
N ASP A 104 -1.59 6.89 26.46
CA ASP A 104 -3.02 6.60 26.46
C ASP A 104 -3.43 6.04 25.10
N PHE A 105 -4.25 4.99 25.09
CA PHE A 105 -4.72 4.34 23.87
C PHE A 105 -6.17 3.89 24.06
N PRO A 106 -7.10 4.30 23.18
CA PRO A 106 -8.51 4.02 23.39
C PRO A 106 -8.81 2.52 23.29
N ALA A 107 -9.57 2.03 24.26
CA ALA A 107 -10.11 0.67 24.25
C ALA A 107 -11.28 0.56 23.28
N ASN A 108 -11.42 -0.59 22.63
CA ASN A 108 -12.53 -0.99 21.78
C ASN A 108 -12.77 -0.18 20.50
N ASP A 109 -12.04 0.91 20.31
CA ASP A 109 -12.07 1.75 19.11
C ASP A 109 -10.85 1.48 18.22
N GLY A 110 -11.06 1.56 16.91
CA GLY A 110 -9.97 1.44 15.93
C GLY A 110 -9.27 2.78 15.75
N VAL A 111 -7.97 2.84 16.01
CA VAL A 111 -7.12 4.00 15.74
C VAL A 111 -6.48 3.85 14.38
N ALA A 112 -6.67 4.85 13.51
CA ALA A 112 -6.09 4.83 12.17
C ALA A 112 -4.61 5.20 12.20
N PHE A 113 -3.79 4.47 11.44
CA PHE A 113 -2.37 4.73 11.24
C PHE A 113 -2.08 4.83 9.76
N SER A 114 -1.21 5.76 9.37
CA SER A 114 -0.70 5.80 8.02
C SER A 114 0.78 6.18 7.97
N PHE A 115 1.44 5.69 6.93
CA PHE A 115 2.79 6.13 6.56
C PHE A 115 2.98 6.08 5.05
N THR A 116 3.89 6.92 4.57
CA THR A 116 4.22 7.09 3.16
C THR A 116 5.68 6.71 2.93
N LEU A 117 5.93 5.88 1.93
CA LEU A 117 7.26 5.45 1.51
C LEU A 117 7.68 6.19 0.25
N ASP A 118 8.99 6.35 0.04
CA ASP A 118 9.62 7.04 -1.10
C ASP A 118 9.57 6.31 -2.45
N GLY A 119 8.69 5.32 -2.58
CA GLY A 119 8.55 4.49 -3.77
C GLY A 119 7.18 3.82 -3.84
N HIS A 120 6.84 3.31 -5.02
CA HIS A 120 5.68 2.43 -5.23
C HIS A 120 6.05 1.00 -4.86
N TYR A 121 5.85 0.62 -3.60
CA TYR A 121 6.15 -0.74 -3.14
C TYR A 121 4.95 -1.66 -3.31
N GLY A 122 5.17 -2.89 -3.79
CA GLY A 122 4.11 -3.89 -3.89
C GLY A 122 3.61 -4.34 -2.52
N ALA A 123 2.40 -4.91 -2.45
CA ALA A 123 1.89 -5.52 -1.23
C ALA A 123 2.55 -6.88 -0.95
N GLY A 124 3.01 -7.08 0.29
CA GLY A 124 3.59 -8.32 0.80
C GLY A 124 3.19 -8.58 2.26
N GLN A 125 3.70 -9.66 2.85
CA GLN A 125 3.58 -9.89 4.29
C GLN A 125 4.72 -9.17 5.02
N VAL A 126 4.37 -8.44 6.08
CA VAL A 126 5.31 -7.73 6.95
C VAL A 126 5.02 -8.07 8.40
N GLY A 127 6.05 -8.02 9.25
CA GLY A 127 5.90 -8.11 10.69
C GLY A 127 5.23 -6.88 11.29
N PHE A 128 4.49 -7.06 12.38
CA PHE A 128 4.10 -5.97 13.26
C PHE A 128 4.22 -6.39 14.72
N GLY A 129 4.34 -5.42 15.61
CA GLY A 129 4.49 -5.65 17.05
C GLY A 129 3.58 -4.74 17.88
N ALA A 130 2.98 -5.31 18.92
CA ALA A 130 2.18 -4.60 19.92
C ALA A 130 2.74 -4.88 21.33
N LYS A 131 3.14 -3.83 22.04
CA LYS A 131 3.83 -3.92 23.34
C LYS A 131 3.02 -3.27 24.45
N ALA A 132 2.90 -3.98 25.56
CA ALA A 132 2.15 -3.54 26.72
C ALA A 132 2.59 -4.28 27.99
N GLY A 133 2.64 -3.57 29.12
CA GLY A 133 2.96 -4.15 30.45
C GLY A 133 4.23 -5.00 30.52
N GLY A 134 5.23 -4.71 29.66
CA GLY A 134 6.49 -5.47 29.57
C GLY A 134 6.50 -6.58 28.51
N ASN A 135 5.34 -6.99 28.01
CA ASN A 135 5.21 -8.00 26.94
C ASN A 135 5.39 -7.37 25.55
N ALA A 136 5.88 -8.17 24.61
CA ALA A 136 5.96 -7.84 23.19
C ALA A 136 5.29 -8.96 22.40
N ASN A 137 4.17 -8.66 21.75
CA ASN A 137 3.44 -9.58 20.90
C ASN A 137 3.74 -9.24 19.44
N VAL A 138 4.11 -10.23 18.63
CA VAL A 138 4.44 -10.05 17.22
C VAL A 138 3.50 -10.86 16.33
N GLY A 139 3.16 -10.33 15.17
CA GLY A 139 2.32 -10.97 14.17
C GLY A 139 2.74 -10.58 12.76
N ALA A 140 2.02 -11.08 11.76
CA ALA A 140 2.21 -10.72 10.36
C ALA A 140 0.92 -10.10 9.80
N ILE A 141 1.06 -9.12 8.92
CA ILE A 141 -0.03 -8.41 8.26
C ILE A 141 0.36 -8.08 6.81
N THR A 142 -0.62 -7.75 5.96
CA THR A 142 -0.32 -7.15 4.66
C THR A 142 0.33 -5.78 4.84
N GLY A 143 1.43 -5.52 4.15
CA GLY A 143 2.13 -4.23 4.14
C GLY A 143 3.09 -4.11 2.96
N PRO A 144 4.02 -3.14 2.97
CA PRO A 144 4.98 -2.94 1.87
C PRO A 144 5.93 -4.14 1.74
N SER A 145 6.09 -4.66 0.53
CA SER A 145 6.97 -5.79 0.26
C SER A 145 8.40 -5.50 0.73
N LEU A 146 8.98 -6.45 1.46
CA LEU A 146 10.35 -6.39 1.94
C LEU A 146 11.37 -6.73 0.85
N SER A 147 10.92 -7.19 -0.34
CA SER A 147 11.77 -7.56 -1.46
C SER A 147 12.38 -6.37 -2.20
N CYS A 148 11.92 -5.14 -1.91
CA CYS A 148 12.35 -3.92 -2.59
C CYS A 148 11.95 -3.81 -4.06
N ASP A 149 11.05 -4.69 -4.52
CA ASP A 149 10.50 -4.60 -5.87
C ASP A 149 9.55 -3.40 -5.94
N VAL A 150 9.97 -2.40 -6.72
CA VAL A 150 9.13 -1.27 -7.07
C VAL A 150 8.14 -1.74 -8.13
N VAL A 151 6.85 -1.57 -7.86
CA VAL A 151 5.81 -1.78 -8.88
C VAL A 151 5.92 -0.62 -9.84
N ILE A 152 6.48 -0.89 -11.02
CA ILE A 152 6.43 0.05 -12.13
C ILE A 152 5.01 -0.05 -12.70
N ASP A 153 4.08 0.72 -12.14
CA ASP A 153 2.77 0.98 -12.76
C ASP A 153 2.98 1.95 -13.95
N GLY A 154 3.82 1.55 -14.90
CA GLY A 154 3.85 2.20 -16.20
C GLY A 154 2.68 1.67 -17.01
N PRO A 155 1.91 2.52 -17.74
CA PRO A 155 1.35 2.00 -18.96
C PRO A 155 2.55 1.42 -19.72
N GLU A 156 2.48 0.15 -20.13
CA GLU A 156 3.21 -0.22 -21.32
C GLU A 156 2.67 0.73 -22.39
N ASP A 157 3.36 1.86 -22.55
CA ASP A 157 3.30 2.67 -23.75
C ASP A 157 3.72 1.69 -24.82
N GLY A 158 2.71 1.01 -25.36
CA GLY A 158 2.78 0.35 -26.63
C GLY A 158 3.16 1.46 -27.57
N GLY A 159 4.47 1.68 -27.68
CA GLY A 159 5.06 2.32 -28.82
C GLY A 159 4.46 1.58 -30.00
N GLU A 160 3.45 2.21 -30.60
CA GLU A 160 3.17 2.05 -32.02
C GLU A 160 4.40 2.63 -32.73
N ASP A 161 5.48 1.85 -32.66
CA ASP A 161 6.52 1.83 -33.65
C ASP A 161 5.83 1.34 -34.93
N GLY A 162 5.45 2.27 -35.79
CA GLY A 162 5.13 1.99 -37.18
C GLY A 162 4.19 3.03 -37.78
N ASP A 163 4.48 3.68 -38.90
CA ASP A 163 5.63 3.62 -39.78
C ASP A 163 5.70 4.97 -40.49
N ASP A 164 6.92 5.39 -40.80
CA ASP A 164 7.22 6.43 -41.77
C ASP A 164 6.49 6.15 -43.10
N GLU A 165 5.44 6.93 -43.42
CA GLU A 165 5.08 7.15 -44.82
C GLU A 165 5.74 8.45 -45.27
N ASP A 166 7.01 8.30 -45.65
CA ASP A 166 7.70 9.13 -46.63
C ASP A 166 6.78 9.33 -47.84
N ASN A 167 6.08 10.46 -47.91
CA ASN A 167 5.46 10.89 -49.16
C ASN A 167 6.45 11.80 -49.89
N ASP A 168 7.24 11.06 -50.65
CA ASP A 168 8.20 11.46 -51.66
C ASP A 168 7.59 12.41 -52.70
N ASP A 169 8.50 13.23 -53.21
CA ASP A 169 8.57 13.90 -54.50
C ASP A 169 7.32 14.18 -55.37
N GLY A 170 7.16 15.48 -55.66
CA GLY A 170 6.40 15.96 -56.80
C GLY A 170 6.82 17.37 -57.18
N GLU A 171 8.01 17.49 -57.79
CA GLU A 171 8.40 18.64 -58.61
C GLU A 171 7.41 18.87 -59.78
N GLU A 172 7.55 20.03 -60.43
CA GLU A 172 6.90 20.54 -61.66
C GLU A 172 5.89 21.68 -61.41
N GLU A 173 5.97 22.87 -62.03
CA GLU A 173 6.70 23.29 -63.23
C GLU A 173 6.81 24.83 -63.26
N ASP A 174 7.97 25.34 -63.68
CA ASP A 174 8.19 26.75 -64.04
C ASP A 174 7.80 27.00 -65.51
N GLY A 175 7.04 28.07 -65.78
CA GLY A 175 7.19 28.89 -66.99
C GLY A 175 6.16 28.76 -68.11
#